data_AF-A0A1B4XZN5-F1
#
_entry.id   AF-A0A1B4XZN5-F1
#
_cell.length_a   1.000
_cell.length_b   1.000
_cell.length_c   1.000
_cell.angle_alpha   90.00
_cell.angle_beta   90.00
_cell.angle_gamma   90.00
#
_symmetry.space_group_name_H-M   'P 1'
#
loop_
_entity.id
_entity.type
_entity.pdbx_description
1 polymer ?
#
loop_
_entity_poly.entity_id
_entity_poly.type
_entity_poly.pdbx_seq_one_letter_code
_entity_poly.pdbx_strand_id
1 'polypeptide(L)'
;MTARRIAAAVVSLAVTMPAVACSTPEPPDYKSIWTTSATTSTTATTAPPVPLSQYLESIGVSGKQIAPSDLKGLTVSIPTPPGWSPYEGPKINPETVIISKGGHYPTARLVVFLLRGNFDPADVARRGNDDAQLFENFKQLDASSADFHGFPSSMMQGSYDLEGARMHSWNRIVIPTGPPPDNQRYLVQLTITSLASQAAGSASDIESIINGFVVAVK
;
A
#
# COMPACT_ATOMS: atom_id res chain seq x y z
N MET A 1 -70.52 21.86 -39.14
CA MET A 1 -70.21 22.86 -38.08
C MET A 1 -69.23 22.22 -37.12
N THR A 2 -68.22 23.02 -36.78
CA THR A 2 -66.99 22.73 -36.03
C THR A 2 -67.19 22.38 -34.55
N ALA A 3 -66.18 21.69 -33.99
CA ALA A 3 -65.67 21.72 -32.60
C ALA A 3 -65.53 20.29 -32.03
N ARG A 4 -64.52 19.92 -31.24
CA ARG A 4 -63.35 20.58 -30.65
C ARG A 4 -62.44 19.42 -30.19
N ARG A 5 -61.14 19.47 -30.48
CA ARG A 5 -60.14 18.57 -29.88
C ARG A 5 -59.82 19.10 -28.48
N ILE A 6 -59.85 18.24 -27.47
CA ILE A 6 -59.28 18.52 -26.14
C ILE A 6 -58.24 17.44 -25.88
N ALA A 7 -56.96 17.84 -25.94
CA ALA A 7 -55.83 17.04 -25.51
C ALA A 7 -55.65 17.27 -24.01
N ALA A 8 -55.62 16.19 -23.22
CA ALA A 8 -55.25 16.24 -21.81
C ALA A 8 -53.79 15.80 -21.66
N ALA A 9 -52.96 16.71 -21.17
CA ALA A 9 -51.56 16.49 -20.82
C ALA A 9 -51.48 15.75 -19.48
N VAL A 10 -50.76 14.63 -19.45
CA VAL A 10 -50.38 13.95 -18.20
C VAL A 10 -48.93 14.35 -17.91
N VAL A 11 -48.76 15.07 -16.80
CA VAL A 11 -47.47 15.51 -16.26
C VAL A 11 -46.84 14.34 -15.51
N SER A 12 -45.70 13.85 -16.02
CA SER A 12 -44.88 12.85 -15.33
C SER A 12 -43.92 13.55 -14.37
N LEU A 13 -44.13 13.40 -13.06
CA LEU A 13 -43.17 13.82 -12.03
C LEU A 13 -42.02 12.80 -11.98
N ALA A 14 -40.85 13.16 -12.51
CA ALA A 14 -39.64 12.36 -12.35
C ALA A 14 -38.99 12.71 -10.99
N VAL A 15 -39.00 11.75 -10.06
CA VAL A 15 -38.24 11.83 -8.81
C VAL A 15 -36.79 11.51 -9.11
N THR A 16 -35.92 12.52 -9.09
CA THR A 16 -34.46 12.34 -9.17
C THR A 16 -33.92 12.07 -7.77
N MET A 17 -33.48 10.84 -7.50
CA MET A 17 -32.63 10.53 -6.35
C MET A 17 -31.18 10.93 -6.66
N PRO A 18 -30.46 11.58 -5.74
CA PRO A 18 -29.02 11.78 -5.90
C PRO A 18 -28.31 10.44 -5.68
N ALA A 19 -27.69 9.93 -6.74
CA ALA A 19 -26.72 8.86 -6.61
C ALA A 19 -25.51 9.40 -5.83
N VAL A 20 -25.37 8.98 -4.57
CA VAL A 20 -24.14 9.16 -3.81
C VAL A 20 -23.11 8.25 -4.49
N ALA A 21 -22.28 8.84 -5.34
CA ALA A 21 -21.14 8.15 -5.91
C ALA A 21 -20.16 7.87 -4.76
N CYS A 22 -20.18 6.65 -4.22
CA CYS A 22 -19.02 6.12 -3.52
C CYS A 22 -17.87 6.07 -4.52
N SER A 23 -16.94 7.01 -4.42
CA SER A 23 -15.67 6.96 -5.12
C SER A 23 -14.95 5.69 -4.70
N THR A 24 -14.92 4.68 -5.55
CA THR A 24 -13.97 3.58 -5.44
C THR A 24 -12.56 4.17 -5.42
N PRO A 25 -11.70 3.80 -4.46
CA PRO A 25 -10.30 4.22 -4.50
C PRO A 25 -9.68 3.74 -5.82
N GLU A 26 -9.28 4.67 -6.68
CA GLU A 26 -8.57 4.37 -7.90
C GLU A 26 -7.22 3.73 -7.53
N PRO A 27 -6.83 2.59 -8.11
CA PRO A 27 -5.50 2.05 -7.90
C PRO A 27 -4.46 3.07 -8.37
N PRO A 28 -3.31 3.21 -7.69
CA PRO A 28 -2.28 4.16 -8.10
C PRO A 28 -1.89 3.92 -9.56
N ASP A 29 -2.02 4.95 -10.40
CA ASP A 29 -1.72 4.88 -11.82
C ASP A 29 -0.21 5.04 -12.04
N TYR A 30 0.48 3.91 -12.11
CA TYR A 30 1.91 3.82 -12.42
C TYR A 30 2.27 4.36 -13.81
N LYS A 31 1.31 4.54 -14.71
CA LYS A 31 1.52 5.06 -16.07
C LYS A 31 1.40 6.59 -16.16
N SER A 32 0.58 7.22 -15.32
CA SER A 32 0.33 8.68 -15.33
C SER A 32 1.52 9.56 -14.93
N ILE A 33 2.62 8.96 -14.47
CA ILE A 33 3.81 9.69 -13.99
C ILE A 33 4.70 10.19 -15.15
N TRP A 34 4.48 9.74 -16.39
CA TRP A 34 5.32 10.14 -17.54
C TRP A 34 5.01 11.52 -18.13
N THR A 35 3.90 12.16 -17.76
CA THR A 35 3.50 13.49 -18.28
C THR A 35 3.39 14.58 -17.21
N THR A 36 3.53 14.24 -15.93
CA THR A 36 3.44 15.25 -14.86
C THR A 36 4.82 15.80 -14.57
N SER A 37 5.06 17.07 -14.95
CA SER A 37 6.22 17.81 -14.47
C SER A 37 6.15 17.92 -12.95
N ALA A 38 7.18 17.43 -12.26
CA ALA A 38 7.27 17.43 -10.81
C ALA A 38 7.20 18.87 -10.26
N THR A 39 6.15 19.17 -9.49
CA THR A 39 6.13 20.39 -8.68
C THR A 39 7.10 20.20 -7.51
N THR A 40 8.23 20.89 -7.55
CA THR A 40 9.20 20.92 -6.46
C THR A 40 8.57 21.66 -5.28
N SER A 41 8.14 20.90 -4.27
CA SER A 41 7.81 21.47 -2.96
C SER A 41 9.10 21.60 -2.17
N THR A 42 9.46 22.83 -1.81
CA THR A 42 10.65 23.17 -1.04
C THR A 42 10.56 22.55 0.35
N THR A 43 11.55 21.73 0.71
CA THR A 43 11.62 21.00 1.99
C THR A 43 11.77 21.98 3.16
N ALA A 44 10.79 22.03 4.05
CA ALA A 44 10.99 22.57 5.39
C ALA A 44 11.96 21.63 6.13
N THR A 45 12.93 22.19 6.87
CA THR A 45 13.88 21.42 7.68
C THR A 45 13.16 20.74 8.83
N THR A 46 12.58 19.58 8.55
CA THR A 46 12.04 18.65 9.53
C THR A 46 13.20 17.87 10.16
N ALA A 47 13.08 17.54 11.44
CA ALA A 47 13.99 16.58 12.08
C ALA A 47 14.15 15.32 11.20
N PRO A 48 15.33 14.65 11.22
CA PRO A 48 15.55 13.46 10.41
C PRO A 48 14.45 12.40 10.69
N PRO A 49 14.02 11.66 9.65
CA PRO A 49 12.99 10.62 9.81
C PRO A 49 13.41 9.62 10.89
N VAL A 50 12.49 9.26 11.77
CA VAL A 50 12.72 8.24 12.82
C VAL A 50 12.26 6.89 12.27
N PRO A 51 13.12 5.85 12.26
CA PRO A 51 12.71 4.52 11.85
C PRO A 51 11.49 4.02 12.61
N LEU A 52 10.57 3.35 11.93
CA LEU A 52 9.30 2.86 12.49
C LEU A 52 9.54 1.93 13.68
N SER A 53 10.58 1.08 13.61
CA SER A 53 10.99 0.22 14.71
C SER A 53 11.38 1.02 15.96
N GLN A 54 12.19 2.07 15.79
CA GLN A 54 12.60 2.96 16.90
C GLN A 54 11.40 3.72 17.47
N TYR A 55 10.49 4.17 16.61
CA TYR A 55 9.25 4.80 17.06
C TYR A 55 8.41 3.83 17.91
N LEU A 56 8.16 2.61 17.42
CA LEU A 56 7.41 1.59 18.15
C LEU A 56 8.05 1.29 19.51
N GLU A 57 9.37 1.10 19.56
CA GLU A 57 10.11 0.90 20.81
C GLU A 57 9.95 2.09 21.77
N SER A 58 10.02 3.33 21.26
CA SER A 58 9.90 4.55 22.08
C SER A 58 8.54 4.69 22.77
N ILE A 59 7.49 4.10 22.19
CA ILE A 59 6.14 4.08 22.77
C ILE A 59 5.81 2.77 23.51
N GLY A 60 6.82 1.92 23.76
CA GLY A 60 6.66 0.65 24.47
C GLY A 60 5.93 -0.43 23.67
N VAL A 61 5.90 -0.32 22.34
CA VAL A 61 5.34 -1.35 21.46
C VAL A 61 6.44 -2.29 20.99
N SER A 62 6.19 -3.58 21.16
CA SER A 62 7.08 -4.65 20.69
C SER A 62 6.46 -5.39 19.50
N GLY A 63 7.30 -5.84 18.58
CA GLY A 63 6.90 -6.63 17.41
C GLY A 63 7.55 -8.01 17.42
N LYS A 64 6.77 -9.05 17.10
CA LYS A 64 7.30 -10.38 16.76
C LYS A 64 6.93 -10.70 15.32
N GLN A 65 7.93 -10.94 14.47
CA GLN A 65 7.66 -11.38 13.10
C GLN A 65 6.98 -12.76 13.12
N ILE A 66 5.96 -12.93 12.28
CA ILE A 66 5.22 -14.18 12.09
C ILE A 66 4.95 -14.38 10.60
N ALA A 67 4.76 -15.63 10.17
CA ALA A 67 4.41 -15.90 8.79
C ALA A 67 2.98 -15.42 8.50
N PRO A 68 2.66 -14.89 7.31
CA PRO A 68 1.28 -14.54 6.94
C PRO A 68 0.30 -15.71 7.09
N SER A 69 0.77 -16.95 6.89
CA SER A 69 -0.02 -18.17 7.09
C SER A 69 -0.42 -18.42 8.55
N ASP A 70 0.31 -17.87 9.52
CA ASP A 70 0.10 -18.09 10.94
C ASP A 70 -0.90 -17.10 11.56
N LEU A 71 -1.31 -16.08 10.79
CA LEU A 71 -2.25 -15.05 11.22
C LEU A 71 -3.60 -15.65 11.68
N LYS A 72 -4.03 -15.19 12.86
CA LYS A 72 -5.34 -15.52 13.42
C LYS A 72 -6.34 -14.41 13.07
N GLY A 73 -7.50 -14.80 12.56
CA GLY A 73 -8.61 -13.89 12.22
C GLY A 73 -8.36 -12.96 11.03
N LEU A 74 -7.17 -12.97 10.43
CA LEU A 74 -6.84 -12.20 9.23
C LEU A 74 -6.29 -13.10 8.12
N THR A 75 -6.52 -12.68 6.87
CA THR A 75 -5.88 -13.17 5.67
C THR A 75 -4.97 -12.08 5.12
N VAL A 76 -3.70 -12.41 4.93
CA VAL A 76 -2.70 -11.53 4.31
C VAL A 76 -1.96 -12.30 3.22
N SER A 77 -1.95 -11.79 2.01
CA SER A 77 -1.32 -12.46 0.87
C SER A 77 -1.00 -11.51 -0.28
N ILE A 78 -0.09 -11.94 -1.15
CA ILE A 78 0.19 -11.32 -2.46
C ILE A 78 0.08 -12.40 -3.55
N PRO A 79 -0.32 -12.06 -4.78
CA PRO A 79 -0.29 -13.01 -5.88
C PRO A 79 1.15 -13.21 -6.35
N THR A 80 1.40 -14.30 -7.07
CA THR A 80 2.66 -14.54 -7.78
C THR A 80 2.40 -14.43 -9.29
N PRO A 81 2.86 -13.35 -9.96
CA PRO A 81 2.67 -13.20 -11.40
C PRO A 81 3.45 -14.23 -12.22
N PRO A 82 3.12 -14.44 -13.50
CA PRO A 82 3.89 -15.32 -14.38
C PRO A 82 5.38 -14.94 -14.45
N GLY A 83 6.25 -15.95 -14.34
CA GLY A 83 7.71 -15.76 -14.36
C GLY A 83 8.30 -15.27 -13.02
N TRP A 84 7.47 -15.06 -12.00
CA TRP A 84 7.92 -14.86 -10.63
C TRP A 84 7.98 -16.19 -9.88
N SER A 85 8.88 -16.28 -8.92
CA SER A 85 9.02 -17.43 -8.04
C SER A 85 9.40 -17.01 -6.62
N PRO A 86 9.13 -17.85 -5.61
CA PRO A 86 9.68 -17.65 -4.27
C PRO A 86 11.20 -17.44 -4.31
N TYR A 87 11.68 -16.56 -3.44
CA TYR A 87 13.10 -16.31 -3.23
C TYR A 87 13.43 -16.56 -1.76
N GLU A 88 14.29 -17.54 -1.52
CA GLU A 88 14.74 -17.94 -0.19
C GLU A 88 16.26 -17.83 -0.10
N GLY A 89 16.76 -17.66 1.11
CA GLY A 89 18.20 -17.59 1.34
C GLY A 89 18.53 -17.64 2.84
N PRO A 90 19.76 -18.01 3.20
CA PRO A 90 20.15 -18.24 4.59
C PRO A 90 20.09 -16.96 5.46
N LYS A 91 20.06 -15.78 4.84
CA LYS A 91 19.95 -14.48 5.51
C LYS A 91 18.52 -13.93 5.56
N ILE A 92 17.56 -14.65 5.01
CA ILE A 92 16.15 -14.26 5.01
C ILE A 92 15.48 -14.91 6.21
N ASN A 93 14.79 -14.09 7.01
CA ASN A 93 13.96 -14.60 8.08
C ASN A 93 12.86 -15.51 7.49
N PRO A 94 12.67 -16.74 8.02
CA PRO A 94 11.80 -17.75 7.40
C PRO A 94 10.31 -17.38 7.39
N GLU A 95 9.90 -16.44 8.24
CA GLU A 95 8.54 -15.89 8.26
C GLU A 95 8.30 -14.81 7.19
N THR A 96 9.33 -14.43 6.43
CA THR A 96 9.25 -13.47 5.32
C THR A 96 8.80 -14.16 4.04
N VAL A 97 7.77 -13.63 3.39
CA VAL A 97 7.44 -14.03 2.01
C VAL A 97 8.20 -13.12 1.04
N ILE A 98 9.00 -13.71 0.15
CA ILE A 98 9.64 -12.97 -0.94
C ILE A 98 9.38 -13.71 -2.25
N ILE A 99 8.95 -12.95 -3.26
CA ILE A 99 8.94 -13.40 -4.65
C ILE A 99 9.85 -12.51 -5.48
N SER A 100 10.48 -13.09 -6.51
CA SER A 100 11.32 -12.35 -7.45
C SER A 100 11.06 -12.81 -8.88
N LYS A 101 11.32 -11.92 -9.84
CA LYS A 101 11.39 -12.31 -11.25
C LYS A 101 12.86 -12.53 -11.62
N GLY A 102 13.19 -13.74 -12.07
CA GLY A 102 14.56 -14.08 -12.47
C GLY A 102 15.58 -14.20 -11.33
N GLY A 103 15.13 -14.32 -10.07
CA GLY A 103 16.02 -14.58 -8.92
C GLY A 103 16.75 -13.37 -8.34
N HIS A 104 16.46 -12.16 -8.85
CA HIS A 104 17.03 -10.91 -8.34
C HIS A 104 15.95 -9.81 -8.39
N TYR A 105 16.17 -8.70 -9.10
CA TYR A 105 15.15 -7.66 -9.29
C TYR A 105 14.30 -7.91 -10.54
N PRO A 106 13.01 -7.55 -10.51
CA PRO A 106 12.26 -7.02 -9.37
C PRO A 106 11.98 -8.07 -8.27
N THR A 107 11.81 -7.59 -7.04
CA THR A 107 11.39 -8.38 -5.86
C THR A 107 10.14 -7.79 -5.23
N ALA A 108 9.32 -8.63 -4.61
CA ALA A 108 8.26 -8.22 -3.69
C ALA A 108 8.44 -8.97 -2.37
N ARG A 109 8.54 -8.22 -1.27
CA ARG A 109 8.75 -8.72 0.10
C ARG A 109 7.53 -8.37 0.94
N LEU A 110 6.93 -9.38 1.55
CA LEU A 110 5.82 -9.27 2.48
C LEU A 110 6.28 -9.75 3.86
N VAL A 111 6.18 -8.87 4.85
CA VAL A 111 6.46 -9.18 6.26
C VAL A 111 5.27 -8.82 7.14
N VAL A 112 5.11 -9.59 8.22
CA VAL A 112 4.03 -9.42 9.18
C VAL A 112 4.61 -9.48 10.59
N PHE A 113 4.28 -8.49 11.42
CA PHE A 113 4.63 -8.46 12.83
C PHE A 113 3.37 -8.49 13.68
N LEU A 114 3.32 -9.38 14.66
CA LEU A 114 2.38 -9.31 15.77
C LEU A 114 2.85 -8.21 16.71
N LEU A 115 2.00 -7.21 16.95
CA LEU A 115 2.32 -6.07 17.83
C LEU A 115 1.73 -6.26 19.23
N ARG A 116 2.52 -5.91 20.26
CA ARG A 116 2.07 -5.87 21.65
C ARG A 116 2.42 -4.53 22.28
N GLY A 117 1.52 -4.02 23.10
CA GLY A 117 1.61 -2.68 23.70
C GLY A 117 0.38 -1.86 23.34
N ASN A 118 0.26 -0.67 23.94
CA ASN A 118 -0.79 0.28 23.62
C ASN A 118 -0.30 1.30 22.58
N PHE A 119 -1.10 1.57 21.56
CA PHE A 119 -0.79 2.53 20.50
C PHE A 119 -2.06 2.87 19.71
N ASP A 120 -2.03 3.98 18.97
CA ASP A 120 -3.01 4.28 17.95
C ASP A 120 -2.53 3.72 16.58
N PRO A 121 -3.28 2.81 15.94
CA PRO A 121 -2.95 2.31 14.61
C PRO A 121 -2.73 3.40 13.55
N ALA A 122 -3.47 4.51 13.62
CA ALA A 122 -3.34 5.62 12.68
C ALA A 122 -2.02 6.38 12.88
N ASP A 123 -1.56 6.54 14.12
CA ASP A 123 -0.26 7.15 14.43
C ASP A 123 0.90 6.30 13.90
N VAL A 124 0.83 4.98 14.11
CA VAL A 124 1.82 4.05 13.59
C VAL A 124 1.83 4.05 12.06
N ALA A 125 0.65 3.99 11.43
CA ALA A 125 0.53 4.01 9.99
C ALA A 125 1.15 5.27 9.38
N ARG A 126 0.92 6.46 9.96
CA ARG A 126 1.46 7.73 9.46
C ARG A 126 2.99 7.77 9.36
N ARG A 127 3.68 7.05 10.25
CA ARG A 127 5.15 6.97 10.30
C ARG A 127 5.72 5.80 9.51
N GLY A 128 4.83 4.99 8.92
CA GLY A 128 5.19 3.69 8.37
C GLY A 128 6.25 3.70 7.25
N ASN A 129 6.40 4.84 6.57
CA ASN A 129 7.31 5.01 5.45
C ASN A 129 8.46 6.00 5.74
N ASP A 130 8.62 6.43 6.99
CA ASP A 130 9.66 7.40 7.37
C ASP A 130 11.07 6.85 7.07
N ASP A 131 11.29 5.55 7.28
CA ASP A 131 12.55 4.84 7.02
C ASP A 131 13.01 4.96 5.56
N ALA A 132 12.07 5.00 4.61
CA ALA A 132 12.40 5.07 3.18
C ALA A 132 13.10 6.39 2.82
N GLN A 133 12.86 7.45 3.58
CA GLN A 133 13.47 8.76 3.36
C GLN A 133 14.93 8.82 3.81
N LEU A 134 15.42 7.80 4.52
CA LEU A 134 16.81 7.69 4.97
C LEU A 134 17.74 7.11 3.90
N PHE A 135 17.20 6.57 2.81
CA PHE A 135 18.02 6.05 1.72
C PHE A 135 18.77 7.17 0.97
N GLU A 136 19.98 6.83 0.49
CA GLU A 136 20.83 7.77 -0.24
C GLU A 136 20.13 8.30 -1.50
N ASN A 137 20.16 9.62 -1.68
CA ASN A 137 19.54 10.32 -2.82
C ASN A 137 18.06 9.94 -3.03
N PHE A 138 17.32 9.71 -1.93
CA PHE A 138 15.90 9.41 -1.99
C PHE A 138 15.12 10.52 -2.70
N LYS A 139 14.22 10.12 -3.59
CA LYS A 139 13.26 10.96 -4.29
C LYS A 139 11.89 10.31 -4.19
N GLN A 140 10.98 10.94 -3.46
CA GLN A 140 9.58 10.54 -3.44
C GLN A 140 8.94 10.81 -4.80
N LEU A 141 8.15 9.84 -5.27
CA LEU A 141 7.40 9.89 -6.53
C LEU A 141 5.89 9.92 -6.29
N ASP A 142 5.42 9.19 -5.27
CA ASP A 142 4.02 9.19 -4.85
C ASP A 142 3.92 8.83 -3.36
N ALA A 143 2.81 9.20 -2.72
CA ALA A 143 2.49 8.80 -1.36
C ALA A 143 0.99 8.86 -1.10
N SER A 144 0.51 7.98 -0.21
CA SER A 144 -0.88 7.95 0.22
C SER A 144 -0.99 7.58 1.69
N SER A 145 -1.87 8.27 2.42
CA SER A 145 -2.26 7.93 3.79
C SER A 145 -3.68 7.35 3.86
N ALA A 146 -4.25 6.95 2.72
CA ALA A 146 -5.58 6.35 2.69
C ALA A 146 -5.55 4.95 3.32
N ASP A 147 -6.64 4.63 4.02
CA ASP A 147 -6.86 3.28 4.54
C ASP A 147 -6.77 2.23 3.44
N PHE A 148 -6.23 1.06 3.79
CA PHE A 148 -6.12 -0.08 2.90
C PHE A 148 -7.05 -1.19 3.39
N HIS A 149 -8.03 -1.56 2.57
CA HIS A 149 -9.06 -2.54 2.93
C HIS A 149 -9.74 -2.27 4.28
N GLY A 150 -9.96 -0.98 4.61
CA GLY A 150 -10.58 -0.55 5.86
C GLY A 150 -9.65 -0.49 7.07
N PHE A 151 -8.35 -0.67 6.89
CA PHE A 151 -7.36 -0.56 7.96
C PHE A 151 -6.44 0.67 7.78
N PRO A 152 -6.01 1.31 8.88
CA PRO A 152 -5.03 2.40 8.82
C PRO A 152 -3.77 1.98 8.07
N SER A 153 -3.36 2.81 7.11
CA SER A 153 -2.28 2.48 6.18
C SER A 153 -1.51 3.72 5.73
N SER A 154 -0.27 3.50 5.30
CA SER A 154 0.47 4.47 4.50
C SER A 154 1.21 3.77 3.37
N MET A 155 1.35 4.47 2.26
CA MET A 155 2.06 4.03 1.08
C MET A 155 3.03 5.12 0.64
N MET A 156 4.21 4.72 0.19
CA MET A 156 5.19 5.59 -0.42
C MET A 156 5.83 4.91 -1.63
N GLN A 157 5.97 5.65 -2.71
CA GLN A 157 6.73 5.27 -3.89
C GLN A 157 7.90 6.22 -4.05
N GLY A 158 9.06 5.70 -4.41
CA GLY A 158 10.25 6.52 -4.57
C GLY A 158 11.37 5.83 -5.33
N SER A 159 12.47 6.57 -5.47
CA SER A 159 13.73 6.06 -6.00
C SER A 159 14.89 6.49 -5.12
N TYR A 160 15.91 5.66 -5.02
CA TYR A 160 17.09 5.88 -4.19
C TYR A 160 18.28 5.11 -4.75
N ASP A 161 19.48 5.43 -4.27
CA ASP A 161 20.69 4.72 -4.66
C ASP A 161 20.99 3.60 -3.65
N LEU A 162 21.29 2.42 -4.16
CA LEU A 162 21.69 1.26 -3.36
C LEU A 162 22.72 0.45 -4.13
N GLU A 163 23.87 0.19 -3.50
CA GLU A 163 24.94 -0.65 -4.05
C GLU A 163 25.37 -0.28 -5.49
N GLY A 164 25.42 1.02 -5.79
CA GLY A 164 25.85 1.54 -7.10
C GLY A 164 24.77 1.50 -8.19
N ALA A 165 23.53 1.17 -7.85
CA ALA A 165 22.41 1.17 -8.79
C ALA A 165 21.24 2.04 -8.28
N ARG A 166 20.52 2.65 -9.22
CA ARG A 166 19.30 3.41 -8.92
C ARG A 166 18.12 2.46 -8.78
N MET A 167 17.54 2.40 -7.58
CA MET A 167 16.36 1.61 -7.26
C MET A 167 15.09 2.40 -7.50
N HIS A 168 14.02 1.68 -7.80
CA HIS A 168 12.65 2.15 -7.73
C HIS A 168 11.89 1.25 -6.77
N SER A 169 11.20 1.84 -5.80
CA SER A 169 10.52 1.09 -4.75
C SER A 169 9.12 1.62 -4.50
N TRP A 170 8.22 0.70 -4.21
CA TRP A 170 6.91 0.95 -3.66
C TRP A 170 6.78 0.23 -2.33
N ASN A 171 6.40 0.95 -1.28
CA ASN A 171 6.24 0.40 0.05
C ASN A 171 4.85 0.74 0.59
N ARG A 172 4.17 -0.24 1.19
CA ARG A 172 2.91 -0.04 1.91
C ARG A 172 2.97 -0.68 3.28
N ILE A 173 2.62 0.10 4.29
CA ILE A 173 2.37 -0.34 5.66
C ILE A 173 0.86 -0.36 5.91
N VAL A 174 0.37 -1.44 6.52
CA VAL A 174 -1.02 -1.58 6.98
C VAL A 174 -0.98 -2.01 8.44
N ILE A 175 -1.80 -1.39 9.29
CA ILE A 175 -1.89 -1.72 10.72
C ILE A 175 -3.26 -2.38 11.00
N PRO A 176 -3.48 -3.64 10.59
CA PRO A 176 -4.77 -4.28 10.75
C PRO A 176 -5.01 -4.73 12.19
N THR A 177 -6.29 -4.72 12.57
CA THR A 177 -6.77 -5.29 13.83
C THR A 177 -7.63 -6.50 13.49
N GLY A 178 -7.30 -7.66 14.07
CA GLY A 178 -8.09 -8.87 13.95
C GLY A 178 -9.47 -8.73 14.61
N PRO A 179 -10.40 -9.64 14.32
CA PRO A 179 -11.75 -9.58 14.87
C PRO A 179 -11.77 -9.82 16.40
N PRO A 180 -12.86 -9.44 17.09
CA PRO A 180 -13.09 -9.83 18.48
C PRO A 180 -13.11 -11.36 18.66
N PRO A 181 -12.83 -11.86 19.88
CA PRO A 181 -12.56 -11.10 21.12
C PRO A 181 -11.10 -10.63 21.26
N ASP A 182 -10.16 -11.22 20.51
CA ASP A 182 -8.73 -10.99 20.73
C ASP A 182 -8.28 -9.59 20.30
N ASN A 183 -8.90 -9.01 19.26
CA ASN A 183 -8.54 -7.71 18.70
C ASN A 183 -7.02 -7.55 18.48
N GLN A 184 -6.35 -8.64 18.09
CA GLN A 184 -4.90 -8.68 17.94
C GLN A 184 -4.49 -7.72 16.81
N ARG A 185 -3.52 -6.86 17.09
CA ARG A 185 -3.00 -5.88 16.14
C ARG A 185 -1.71 -6.35 15.49
N TYR A 186 -1.55 -6.04 14.22
CA TYR A 186 -0.38 -6.40 13.44
C TYR A 186 0.19 -5.20 12.69
N LEU A 187 1.41 -5.32 12.22
CA LEU A 187 1.99 -4.50 11.17
C LEU A 187 2.23 -5.40 9.98
N VAL A 188 1.64 -5.06 8.84
CA VAL A 188 1.87 -5.71 7.56
C VAL A 188 2.62 -4.74 6.67
N GLN A 189 3.74 -5.19 6.11
CA GLN A 189 4.53 -4.38 5.19
C GLN A 189 4.74 -5.15 3.89
N LEU A 190 4.38 -4.51 2.78
CA LEU A 190 4.71 -4.95 1.44
C LEU A 190 5.68 -3.95 0.81
N THR A 191 6.87 -4.42 0.45
CA THR A 191 7.88 -3.64 -0.28
C THR A 191 8.15 -4.31 -1.61
N ILE A 192 7.97 -3.57 -2.71
CA ILE A 192 8.32 -4.00 -4.06
C ILE A 192 9.48 -3.14 -4.54
N THR A 193 10.54 -3.76 -5.05
CA THR A 193 11.75 -3.05 -5.50
C THR A 193 12.20 -3.56 -6.85
N SER A 194 12.59 -2.64 -7.73
CA SER A 194 13.17 -2.92 -9.05
C SER A 194 14.34 -1.97 -9.33
N LEU A 195 15.11 -2.25 -10.38
CA LEU A 195 15.98 -1.23 -10.96
C LEU A 195 15.11 -0.12 -11.57
N ALA A 196 15.48 1.14 -11.36
CA ALA A 196 14.74 2.26 -11.93
C ALA A 196 14.67 2.20 -13.47
N SER A 197 15.71 1.70 -14.11
CA SER A 197 15.75 1.46 -15.57
C SER A 197 14.78 0.37 -16.04
N GLN A 198 14.32 -0.51 -15.15
CA GLN A 198 13.41 -1.63 -15.45
C GLN A 198 11.98 -1.39 -14.94
N ALA A 199 11.72 -0.27 -14.26
CA ALA A 199 10.44 0.01 -13.63
C ALA A 199 9.27 -0.05 -14.63
N ALA A 200 9.41 0.60 -15.79
CA ALA A 200 8.38 0.61 -16.83
C ALA A 200 8.13 -0.80 -17.43
N GLY A 201 9.19 -1.56 -17.69
CA GLY A 201 9.08 -2.91 -18.25
C GLY A 201 8.49 -3.93 -17.27
N SER A 202 8.58 -3.66 -15.97
CA SER A 202 8.05 -4.52 -14.90
C SER A 202 6.70 -4.04 -14.35
N ALA A 203 6.19 -2.92 -14.86
CA ALA A 203 5.02 -2.24 -14.30
C ALA A 203 3.79 -3.16 -14.21
N SER A 204 3.47 -3.89 -15.29
CA SER A 204 2.30 -4.78 -15.31
C SER A 204 2.34 -5.87 -14.24
N ASP A 205 3.51 -6.45 -13.98
CA ASP A 205 3.65 -7.49 -12.96
C ASP A 205 3.56 -6.88 -11.55
N ILE A 206 4.20 -5.73 -11.36
CA ILE A 206 4.19 -4.98 -10.09
C ILE A 206 2.77 -4.53 -9.75
N GLU A 207 2.04 -3.95 -10.71
CA GLU A 207 0.63 -3.57 -10.59
C GLU A 207 -0.24 -4.79 -10.23
N SER A 208 0.01 -5.95 -10.83
CA SER A 208 -0.70 -7.19 -10.48
C SER A 208 -0.48 -7.59 -9.01
N ILE A 209 0.76 -7.47 -8.51
CA ILE A 209 1.08 -7.72 -7.10
C ILE A 209 0.36 -6.73 -6.18
N ILE A 210 0.36 -5.45 -6.52
CA ILE A 210 -0.27 -4.39 -5.72
C ILE A 210 -1.78 -4.56 -5.68
N ASN A 211 -2.41 -4.77 -6.84
CA ASN A 211 -3.86 -4.91 -6.95
C ASN A 211 -4.35 -6.22 -6.32
N GLY A 212 -3.51 -7.27 -6.31
CA GLY A 212 -3.81 -8.52 -5.63
C GLY A 212 -3.36 -8.58 -4.17
N PHE A 213 -2.75 -7.52 -3.62
CA PHE A 213 -2.34 -7.51 -2.22
C PHE A 213 -3.57 -7.52 -1.32
N VAL A 214 -3.71 -8.55 -0.49
CA VAL A 214 -4.83 -8.72 0.42
C VAL A 214 -4.38 -8.50 1.86
N VAL A 215 -5.14 -7.67 2.57
CA VAL A 215 -5.24 -7.63 4.03
C VAL A 215 -6.73 -7.61 4.36
N ALA A 216 -7.27 -8.66 4.97
CA ALA A 216 -8.71 -8.77 5.23
C ALA A 216 -9.01 -9.60 6.48
N VAL A 217 -10.15 -9.35 7.11
CA VAL A 217 -10.71 -10.22 8.16
C VAL A 217 -11.16 -11.55 7.56
N LYS A 218 -10.95 -12.65 8.28
CA LYS A 218 -11.42 -14.00 7.92
C LYS A 218 -12.90 -14.20 8.23
#